data_AF-A0A367IC32-F1
#
_entry.id   AF-A0A367IC32-F1
#
_cell.length_a   1.000
_cell.length_b   1.000
_cell.length_c   1.000
_cell.angle_alpha   90.00
_cell.angle_beta   90.00
_cell.angle_gamma   90.00
#
_symmetry.space_group_name_H-M   'P 1'
#
loop_
_entity.id
_entity.type
_entity.pdbx_description
1 polymer ?
#
loop_
_entity_poly.entity_id
_entity_poly.type
_entity_poly.pdbx_seq_one_letter_code
_entity_poly.pdbx_strand_id
1 'polypeptide(L)'
;MDFIRVAILMVHPLLALALIWAFMRQRSWRRERHGLRGNERTSAVNAHEKSGNRIMAYLLVVILVAFTAQIVDAILLGQTNEEVLKQLIPNHYHGWAGILALALMTTLWYLGRKTSSLRREGVSSLKTRDLHGRLSDVMAILVIIHAFLGFLYLLQIF
;
A
#
# COMPACT_ATOMS: atom_id res chain seq x y z
N MET A 1 -25.88 -13.34 -1.84
CA MET A 1 -25.36 -12.09 -2.43
C MET A 1 -25.62 -12.12 -3.91
N ASP A 2 -26.06 -11.01 -4.52
CA ASP A 2 -26.13 -10.94 -5.99
C ASP A 2 -24.71 -10.82 -6.60
N PHE A 3 -24.58 -11.16 -7.88
CA PHE A 3 -23.30 -11.15 -8.60
C PHE A 3 -22.66 -9.74 -8.66
N ILE A 4 -23.49 -8.70 -8.69
CA ILE A 4 -23.04 -7.30 -8.82
C ILE A 4 -22.32 -6.87 -7.54
N ARG A 5 -22.90 -7.18 -6.37
CA ARG A 5 -22.31 -6.90 -5.07
C ARG A 5 -20.99 -7.64 -4.86
N VAL A 6 -20.93 -8.91 -5.27
CA VAL A 6 -19.66 -9.67 -5.25
C VAL A 6 -18.61 -8.98 -6.12
N ALA A 7 -18.96 -8.58 -7.35
CA ALA A 7 -18.04 -7.89 -8.24
C ALA A 7 -17.53 -6.57 -7.62
N ILE A 8 -18.40 -5.77 -7.00
CA ILE A 8 -18.05 -4.51 -6.32
C ILE A 8 -17.06 -4.76 -5.17
N LEU A 9 -17.34 -5.74 -4.30
CA LEU A 9 -16.51 -6.05 -3.14
C LEU A 9 -15.16 -6.68 -3.54
N MET A 10 -15.07 -7.35 -4.69
CA MET A 10 -13.83 -7.96 -5.21
C MET A 10 -12.84 -6.95 -5.83
N VAL A 11 -13.27 -5.74 -6.17
CA VAL A 11 -12.37 -4.76 -6.81
C VAL A 11 -11.18 -4.42 -5.91
N HIS A 12 -11.44 -4.14 -4.62
CA HIS A 12 -10.39 -3.81 -3.66
C HIS A 12 -9.32 -4.91 -3.50
N PRO A 13 -9.64 -6.18 -3.19
CA PRO A 13 -8.63 -7.22 -2.99
C PRO A 13 -7.81 -7.49 -4.27
N LEU A 14 -8.40 -7.39 -5.46
CA LEU A 14 -7.66 -7.52 -6.72
C LEU A 14 -6.64 -6.39 -6.90
N LEU A 15 -7.04 -5.14 -6.66
CA LEU A 15 -6.11 -4.01 -6.72
C LEU A 15 -5.05 -4.08 -5.61
N ALA A 16 -5.41 -4.57 -4.42
CA ALA A 16 -4.48 -4.78 -3.32
C ALA A 16 -3.40 -5.82 -3.67
N LEU A 17 -3.76 -6.92 -4.34
CA LEU A 17 -2.79 -7.91 -4.82
C LEU A 17 -1.80 -7.31 -5.83
N ALA A 18 -2.30 -6.51 -6.78
CA ALA A 18 -1.45 -5.80 -7.74
C ALA A 18 -0.52 -4.80 -7.05
N LEU A 19 -1.00 -4.08 -6.03
CA LEU A 19 -0.20 -3.17 -5.22
C LEU A 19 0.89 -3.93 -4.42
N ILE A 20 0.54 -5.06 -3.80
CA ILE A 20 1.49 -5.92 -3.07
C ILE A 20 2.58 -6.42 -4.02
N TRP A 21 2.21 -6.89 -5.21
CA TRP A 21 3.17 -7.31 -6.22
C TRP A 21 4.12 -6.18 -6.60
N ALA A 22 3.59 -4.98 -6.89
CA ALA A 22 4.40 -3.81 -7.23
C ALA A 22 5.35 -3.42 -6.10
N PHE A 23 4.87 -3.46 -4.85
CA PHE A 23 5.68 -3.20 -3.66
C PHE A 23 6.81 -4.23 -3.49
N MET A 24 6.50 -5.52 -3.62
CA MET A 24 7.49 -6.59 -3.51
C MET A 24 8.56 -6.51 -4.61
N ARG A 25 8.14 -6.13 -5.83
CA ARG A 25 9.06 -5.84 -6.94
C ARG A 25 9.94 -4.64 -6.64
N GLN A 26 9.39 -3.56 -6.07
CA GLN A 26 10.19 -2.40 -5.68
C GLN A 26 11.19 -2.73 -4.55
N ARG A 27 10.81 -3.60 -3.62
CA ARG A 27 11.69 -4.06 -2.53
C ARG A 27 12.84 -4.95 -3.04
N SER A 28 12.61 -5.79 -4.06
CA SER A 28 13.66 -6.67 -4.61
C SER A 28 14.88 -5.91 -5.13
N TRP A 29 14.69 -4.64 -5.52
CA TRP A 29 15.74 -3.73 -5.94
C TRP A 29 16.92 -3.62 -4.95
N ARG A 30 16.68 -3.75 -3.64
CA ARG A 30 17.75 -3.72 -2.63
C ARG A 30 18.84 -4.76 -2.89
N ARG A 31 18.46 -5.94 -3.42
CA ARG A 31 19.38 -7.01 -3.81
C ARG A 31 19.97 -6.77 -5.21
N GLU A 32 19.12 -6.37 -6.15
CA GLU A 32 19.49 -6.20 -7.57
C GLU A 32 20.50 -5.07 -7.80
N ARG A 33 20.53 -4.04 -6.94
CA ARG A 33 21.42 -2.87 -7.12
C ARG A 33 22.92 -3.18 -7.02
N HIS A 34 23.33 -4.33 -6.46
CA HIS A 34 24.74 -4.63 -6.20
C HIS A 34 25.57 -4.81 -7.48
N GLY A 35 24.94 -5.11 -8.62
CA GLY A 35 25.61 -5.24 -9.92
C GLY A 35 25.68 -3.95 -10.76
N LEU A 36 24.98 -2.88 -10.38
CA LEU A 36 24.82 -1.69 -11.22
C LEU A 36 25.96 -0.68 -11.03
N ARG A 37 26.49 -0.15 -12.14
CA ARG A 37 27.59 0.83 -12.14
C ARG A 37 27.25 2.08 -12.97
N GLY A 38 27.96 3.18 -12.70
CA GLY A 38 27.88 4.42 -13.48
C GLY A 38 26.46 4.90 -13.78
N ASN A 39 26.18 5.16 -15.05
CA ASN A 39 24.89 5.69 -15.53
C ASN A 39 23.72 4.73 -15.30
N GLU A 40 23.93 3.42 -15.36
CA GLU A 40 22.89 2.41 -15.10
C GLU A 40 22.39 2.51 -13.66
N ARG A 41 23.32 2.68 -12.71
CA ARG A 41 22.97 2.89 -11.30
C ARG A 41 22.16 4.17 -11.11
N THR A 42 22.54 5.27 -11.74
CA THR A 42 21.81 6.54 -11.64
C THR A 42 20.40 6.42 -12.20
N SER A 43 20.26 5.81 -13.37
CA SER A 43 18.95 5.57 -14.01
C SER A 43 18.06 4.67 -13.15
N ALA A 44 18.60 3.57 -12.62
CA ALA A 44 17.86 2.65 -11.76
C ALA A 44 17.39 3.30 -10.45
N VAL A 45 18.21 4.16 -9.83
CA VAL A 45 17.78 4.90 -8.63
C VAL A 45 16.66 5.88 -8.98
N ASN A 46 16.76 6.60 -10.10
CA ASN A 46 15.71 7.52 -10.53
C ASN A 46 14.38 6.78 -10.83
N ALA A 47 14.47 5.59 -11.44
CA ALA A 47 13.32 4.73 -11.66
C ALA A 47 12.69 4.24 -10.34
N HIS A 48 13.52 3.83 -9.36
CA HIS A 48 13.07 3.45 -8.03
C HIS A 48 12.34 4.60 -7.30
N GLU A 49 12.88 5.82 -7.36
CA GLU A 49 12.26 7.02 -6.79
C GLU A 49 10.89 7.31 -7.43
N LYS A 50 10.82 7.28 -8.77
CA LYS A 50 9.57 7.49 -9.50
C LYS A 50 8.54 6.40 -9.21
N SER A 51 8.98 5.14 -9.12
CA SER A 51 8.14 4.01 -8.72
C SER A 51 7.57 4.20 -7.32
N GLY A 52 8.37 4.66 -6.36
CA GLY A 52 7.90 4.90 -4.99
C GLY A 52 6.73 5.89 -4.92
N ASN A 53 6.77 6.96 -5.72
CA ASN A 53 5.65 7.90 -5.83
C ASN A 53 4.40 7.26 -6.44
N ARG A 54 4.57 6.41 -7.45
CA ARG A 54 3.45 5.68 -8.08
C ARG A 54 2.82 4.68 -7.13
N ILE A 55 3.60 3.94 -6.35
CA ILE A 55 3.09 3.00 -5.35
C ILE A 55 2.29 3.75 -4.27
N MET A 56 2.78 4.89 -3.80
CA MET A 56 2.04 5.71 -2.83
C MET A 56 0.69 6.20 -3.40
N ALA A 57 0.70 6.71 -4.64
CA ALA A 57 -0.54 7.11 -5.30
C ALA A 57 -1.51 5.93 -5.49
N TYR A 58 -0.98 4.77 -5.88
CA TYR A 58 -1.79 3.55 -6.06
C TYR A 58 -2.38 3.09 -4.72
N LEU A 59 -1.63 3.14 -3.61
CA LEU A 59 -2.18 2.86 -2.28
C LEU A 59 -3.40 3.74 -1.96
N LEU A 60 -3.32 5.05 -2.20
CA LEU A 60 -4.44 5.96 -1.95
C LEU A 60 -5.66 5.60 -2.81
N VAL A 61 -5.46 5.22 -4.08
CA VAL A 61 -6.53 4.75 -4.96
C VAL A 61 -7.15 3.45 -4.42
N VAL A 62 -6.35 2.48 -3.98
CA VAL A 62 -6.84 1.20 -3.42
C VAL A 62 -7.71 1.44 -2.18
N ILE A 63 -7.31 2.37 -1.31
CA ILE A 63 -8.06 2.74 -0.11
C ILE A 63 -9.37 3.44 -0.50
N LEU A 64 -9.31 4.38 -1.45
CA LEU A 64 -10.51 5.09 -1.93
C LEU A 64 -11.53 4.09 -2.50
N VAL A 65 -11.08 3.16 -3.34
CA VAL A 65 -11.94 2.11 -3.92
C VAL A 65 -12.56 1.23 -2.82
N ALA A 66 -11.83 0.91 -1.76
CA ALA A 66 -12.38 0.13 -0.63
C ALA A 66 -13.56 0.85 0.02
N PHE A 67 -13.38 2.13 0.37
CA PHE A 67 -14.45 2.93 0.98
C PHE A 67 -15.62 3.15 0.02
N THR A 68 -15.36 3.43 -1.25
CA THR A 68 -16.41 3.59 -2.26
C THR A 68 -17.20 2.29 -2.44
N ALA A 69 -16.54 1.13 -2.49
CA ALA A 69 -17.21 -0.16 -2.60
C ALA A 69 -18.13 -0.41 -1.39
N GLN A 70 -17.67 -0.11 -0.17
CA GLN A 70 -18.48 -0.24 1.05
C GLN A 70 -19.70 0.68 1.03
N ILE A 71 -19.54 1.94 0.63
CA ILE A 71 -20.63 2.92 0.54
C ILE A 71 -21.67 2.48 -0.50
N VAL A 72 -21.21 2.04 -1.68
CA VAL A 72 -22.11 1.57 -2.74
C VAL A 72 -22.87 0.32 -2.28
N ASP A 73 -22.20 -0.63 -1.63
CA ASP A 73 -22.86 -1.83 -1.09
C ASP A 73 -23.94 -1.47 -0.05
N ALA A 74 -23.65 -0.54 0.86
CA ALA A 74 -24.58 -0.04 1.86
C ALA A 74 -25.82 0.62 1.24
N ILE A 75 -25.63 1.44 0.19
CA ILE A 75 -26.73 2.09 -0.55
C ILE A 75 -27.59 1.04 -1.25
N LEU A 76 -26.98 0.02 -1.87
CA LEU A 76 -27.70 -1.08 -2.51
C LEU A 76 -28.53 -1.92 -1.52
N LEU A 77 -28.07 -2.01 -0.27
CA LEU A 77 -28.81 -2.64 0.83
C LEU A 77 -29.92 -1.75 1.43
N GLY A 78 -30.07 -0.52 0.96
CA GLY A 78 -31.09 0.42 1.45
C GLY A 78 -30.79 0.97 2.85
N GLN A 79 -29.52 0.97 3.27
CA GLN A 79 -29.12 1.47 4.58
C GLN A 79 -29.24 2.99 4.67
N THR A 80 -29.51 3.48 5.88
CA THR A 80 -29.58 4.91 6.18
C THR A 80 -28.20 5.55 6.18
N ASN A 81 -28.13 6.88 6.02
CA ASN A 81 -26.87 7.62 6.07
C ASN A 81 -26.10 7.41 7.39
N GLU A 82 -26.81 7.26 8.51
CA GLU A 82 -26.19 7.00 9.81
C GLU A 82 -25.51 5.62 9.87
N GLU A 83 -26.14 4.60 9.29
CA GLU A 83 -25.59 3.25 9.19
C GLU A 83 -24.36 3.21 8.28
N VAL A 84 -24.40 3.92 7.14
CA VAL A 84 -23.25 4.05 6.24
C VAL A 84 -22.08 4.72 6.95
N LEU A 85 -22.32 5.83 7.67
CA LEU A 85 -21.26 6.54 8.41
C LEU A 85 -20.60 5.66 9.48
N LYS A 86 -21.39 4.84 10.20
CA LYS A 86 -20.85 3.90 11.20
C LYS A 86 -19.92 2.85 10.59
N GLN A 87 -20.16 2.42 9.35
CA GLN A 87 -19.33 1.45 8.65
C GLN A 87 -17.99 2.00 8.16
N LEU A 88 -17.85 3.33 8.02
CA LEU A 88 -16.58 3.96 7.64
C LEU A 88 -15.53 3.89 8.76
N ILE A 89 -15.96 3.69 10.01
CA ILE A 89 -15.07 3.51 11.15
C ILE A 89 -14.71 2.02 11.25
N PRO A 90 -13.41 1.66 11.20
CA PRO A 90 -13.00 0.28 11.36
C PRO A 90 -13.48 -0.34 12.67
N ASN A 91 -14.28 -1.40 12.59
CA ASN A 91 -14.70 -2.21 13.74
C ASN A 91 -14.00 -3.58 13.78
N HIS A 92 -13.02 -3.80 12.90
CA HIS A 92 -12.35 -5.09 12.73
C HIS A 92 -10.83 -4.91 12.45
N TYR A 93 -10.06 -5.97 12.67
CA TYR A 93 -8.59 -5.90 12.62
C TYR A 93 -8.03 -5.52 11.24
N HIS A 94 -8.66 -5.94 10.15
CA HIS A 94 -8.17 -5.59 8.80
C HIS A 94 -8.30 -4.08 8.54
N GLY A 95 -9.40 -3.44 8.94
CA GLY A 95 -9.57 -2.00 8.79
C GLY A 95 -8.53 -1.19 9.60
N TRP A 96 -8.30 -1.56 10.87
CA TRP A 96 -7.23 -0.95 11.68
C TRP A 96 -5.83 -1.19 11.12
N ALA A 97 -5.56 -2.40 10.64
CA ALA A 97 -4.30 -2.73 9.97
C ALA A 97 -4.11 -1.91 8.67
N GLY A 98 -5.19 -1.57 7.96
CA GLY A 98 -5.15 -0.68 6.79
C GLY A 98 -4.70 0.73 7.15
N ILE A 99 -5.20 1.30 8.25
CA ILE A 99 -4.74 2.61 8.77
C ILE A 99 -3.25 2.55 9.14
N LEU A 100 -2.84 1.50 9.86
CA LEU A 100 -1.43 1.29 10.21
C LEU A 100 -0.55 1.19 8.96
N ALA A 101 -0.99 0.44 7.94
CA ALA A 101 -0.29 0.31 6.66
C ALA A 101 -0.14 1.66 5.96
N LEU A 102 -1.19 2.51 5.96
CA LEU A 102 -1.12 3.86 5.39
C LEU A 102 -0.09 4.73 6.13
N ALA A 103 -0.09 4.71 7.47
CA ALA A 103 0.87 5.47 8.27
C ALA A 103 2.32 5.02 8.02
N LEU A 104 2.56 3.71 7.97
CA LEU A 104 3.87 3.14 7.68
C LEU A 104 4.32 3.42 6.25
N MET A 105 3.43 3.29 5.25
CA MET A 105 3.75 3.61 3.86
C MET A 105 4.07 5.09 3.70
N THR A 106 3.33 5.98 4.37
CA THR A 106 3.60 7.43 4.36
C THR A 106 5.01 7.72 4.91
N THR A 107 5.37 7.07 6.01
CA THR A 107 6.71 7.17 6.61
C THR A 107 7.78 6.64 5.67
N LEU A 108 7.56 5.47 5.07
CA LEU A 108 8.49 4.85 4.13
C LEU A 108 8.71 5.73 2.89
N TRP A 109 7.63 6.28 2.33
CA TRP A 109 7.64 7.20 1.20
C TRP A 109 8.39 8.50 1.53
N TYR A 110 8.13 9.08 2.70
CA TYR A 110 8.85 10.26 3.18
C TYR A 110 10.36 10.01 3.31
N LEU A 111 10.76 8.89 3.94
CA LEU A 111 12.18 8.53 4.07
C LEU A 111 12.84 8.29 2.71
N GLY A 112 12.10 7.74 1.73
CA GLY A 112 12.55 7.59 0.35
C GLY A 112 12.88 8.93 -0.30
N ARG A 113 11.96 9.91 -0.19
CA ARG A 113 12.16 11.28 -0.70
C ARG A 113 13.30 12.00 0.02
N LYS A 114 13.41 11.85 1.34
CA LYS A 114 14.51 12.42 2.13
C LYS A 114 15.87 11.83 1.70
N THR A 115 15.93 10.52 1.47
CA THR A 115 17.14 9.84 0.96
C THR A 115 17.51 10.37 -0.44
N SER A 116 16.52 10.60 -1.31
CA SER A 116 16.74 11.22 -2.62
C SER A 116 17.31 12.64 -2.51
N SER A 117 16.73 13.49 -1.64
CA SER A 117 17.19 14.86 -1.41
C SER A 117 18.65 14.91 -0.94
N LEU A 118 18.96 14.18 0.14
CA LEU A 118 20.31 14.12 0.70
C LEU A 118 21.34 13.63 -0.34
N ARG A 119 20.96 12.67 -1.19
CA ARG A 119 21.81 12.20 -2.30
C ARG A 119 22.09 13.31 -3.32
N ARG A 120 21.08 14.11 -3.68
CA ARG A 120 21.22 15.23 -4.63
C ARG A 120 22.05 16.37 -4.04
N GLU A 121 21.98 16.57 -2.73
CA GLU A 121 22.78 17.55 -1.98
C GLU A 121 24.22 17.07 -1.70
N GLY A 122 24.57 15.83 -2.04
CA GLY A 122 25.89 15.26 -1.74
C GLY A 122 26.13 14.93 -0.26
N VAL A 123 25.09 14.98 0.57
CA VAL A 123 25.16 14.72 2.01
C VAL A 123 24.96 13.22 2.29
N SER A 124 25.59 12.73 3.36
CA SER A 124 25.46 11.32 3.76
C SER A 124 24.01 10.94 4.04
N SER A 125 23.50 9.96 3.28
CA SER A 125 22.14 9.41 3.40
C SER A 125 22.11 8.02 4.05
N LEU A 126 23.23 7.55 4.62
CA LEU A 126 23.39 6.17 5.10
C LEU A 126 22.33 5.77 6.13
N LYS A 127 22.12 6.60 7.17
CA LYS A 127 21.16 6.32 8.25
C LYS A 127 19.71 6.30 7.73
N THR A 128 19.33 7.30 6.94
CA THR A 128 17.97 7.41 6.38
C THR A 128 17.67 6.26 5.41
N ARG A 129 18.65 5.89 4.57
CA ARG A 129 18.55 4.76 3.65
C ARG A 129 18.41 3.42 4.37
N ASP A 130 19.16 3.21 5.46
CA ASP A 130 19.06 1.99 6.26
C ASP A 130 17.70 1.87 6.94
N LEU A 131 17.23 2.96 7.56
CA LEU A 131 15.90 3.00 8.18
C LEU A 131 14.78 2.74 7.15
N HIS A 132 14.85 3.36 5.97
CA HIS A 132 13.92 3.10 4.86
C HIS A 132 13.93 1.60 4.47
N GLY A 133 15.11 0.99 4.36
CA GLY A 133 15.23 -0.44 4.07
C GLY A 133 14.60 -1.34 5.14
N ARG A 134 14.88 -1.07 6.42
CA ARG A 134 14.32 -1.83 7.55
C ARG A 134 12.80 -1.69 7.66
N LEU A 135 12.27 -0.48 7.49
CA LEU A 135 10.82 -0.25 7.45
C LEU A 135 10.17 -0.98 6.28
N SER A 136 10.82 -1.04 5.12
CA SER A 136 10.33 -1.83 3.98
C SER A 136 10.28 -3.33 4.30
N ASP A 137 11.24 -3.86 5.06
CA ASP A 137 11.23 -5.26 5.50
C ASP A 137 10.07 -5.56 6.46
N VAL A 138 9.83 -4.68 7.44
CA VAL A 138 8.67 -4.79 8.36
C VAL A 138 7.35 -4.69 7.58
N MET A 139 7.24 -3.72 6.67
CA MET A 139 6.06 -3.51 5.85
C MET A 139 5.74 -4.73 4.97
N ALA A 140 6.75 -5.42 4.44
CA ALA A 140 6.56 -6.63 3.63
C ALA A 140 5.89 -7.76 4.40
N ILE A 141 6.17 -7.90 5.71
CA ILE A 141 5.52 -8.89 6.55
C ILE A 141 4.09 -8.43 6.88
N LEU A 142 3.93 -7.17 7.30
CA LEU A 142 2.64 -6.63 7.69
C LEU A 142 1.63 -6.61 6.55
N VAL A 143 2.05 -6.34 5.31
CA VAL A 143 1.13 -6.32 4.16
C VAL A 143 0.61 -7.72 3.83
N ILE A 144 1.42 -8.77 4.03
CA ILE A 144 0.98 -10.16 3.86
C ILE A 144 -0.06 -10.51 4.94
N ILE A 145 0.20 -10.15 6.20
CA ILE A 145 -0.73 -10.35 7.31
C ILE A 145 -2.04 -9.59 7.04
N HIS A 146 -1.95 -8.33 6.61
CA HIS A 146 -3.11 -7.50 6.30
C HIS A 146 -3.97 -8.10 5.17
N ALA A 147 -3.33 -8.57 4.09
CA ALA A 147 -4.01 -9.24 2.99
C ALA A 147 -4.67 -10.56 3.43
N PHE A 148 -3.99 -11.35 4.28
CA PHE A 148 -4.55 -12.57 4.84
C PHE A 148 -5.77 -12.29 5.72
N LEU A 149 -5.72 -11.27 6.59
CA LEU A 149 -6.87 -10.85 7.37
C LEU A 149 -8.03 -10.42 6.47
N GLY A 150 -7.76 -9.65 5.41
CA GLY A 150 -8.77 -9.23 4.43
C GLY A 150 -9.44 -10.43 3.75
N PHE A 151 -8.66 -11.44 3.39
CA PHE A 151 -9.17 -12.71 2.86
C PHE A 151 -10.06 -13.45 3.87
N LEU A 152 -9.69 -13.50 5.15
CA LEU A 152 -10.54 -14.12 6.18
C LEU A 152 -11.89 -13.39 6.33
N TYR A 153 -11.90 -12.05 6.30
CA TYR A 153 -13.16 -11.28 6.33
C TYR A 153 -14.01 -11.53 5.09
N LEU A 154 -13.38 -11.65 3.93
CA LEU A 154 -14.06 -11.99 2.68
C LEU A 154 -14.79 -13.34 2.80
N LEU A 155 -14.18 -14.36 3.43
CA LEU A 155 -14.83 -15.65 3.68
C LEU A 155 -16.01 -15.58 4.66
N GLN A 156 -16.07 -14.57 5.53
CA GLN A 156 -17.21 -14.37 6.46
C GLN A 156 -18.41 -13.69 5.79
N ILE A 157 -18.18 -13.02 4.66
CA ILE A 157 -19.22 -12.34 3.88
C ILE A 157 -19.96 -13.32 2.96
N PHE A 158 -19.31 -14.45 2.62
CA PHE A 158 -19.89 -15.55 1.83
C PHE A 158 -20.50 -16.62 2.73
#